data_AF-T2IXT0-F1
#
_entry.id   AF-T2IXT0-F1
#
_cell.length_a   1.000
_cell.length_b   1.000
_cell.length_c   1.000
_cell.angle_alpha   90.00
_cell.angle_beta   90.00
_cell.angle_gamma   90.00
#
_symmetry.space_group_name_H-M   'P 1'
#
loop_
_entity.id
_entity.type
_entity.pdbx_description
1 polymer ?
#
loop_
_entity_poly.entity_id
_entity_poly.type
_entity_poly.pdbx_seq_one_letter_code
_entity_poly.pdbx_strand_id
1 'polypeptide(L)' 'MNIRIGNHRRNLVLPQALAALKPSGAKMEEDFLKIRFSSIVAAKA' A
#
# COMPACT_ATOMS: atom_id res chain seq x y z
N MET A 1 2.20 5.45 -6.60
CA MET A 1 2.57 4.07 -6.23
C MET A 1 2.49 3.20 -7.47
N ASN A 2 3.47 2.30 -7.66
CA ASN A 2 3.55 1.45 -8.84
C ASN A 2 3.39 0.00 -8.39
N ILE A 3 2.44 -0.73 -8.98
CA ILE A 3 2.13 -2.12 -8.66
C ILE A 3 2.43 -2.97 -9.89
N ARG A 4 3.12 -4.10 -9.67
CA ARG A 4 3.39 -5.10 -10.70
C ARG A 4 3.01 -6.48 -10.17
N ILE A 5 2.16 -7.19 -10.91
CA ILE A 5 1.75 -8.57 -10.62
C ILE A 5 1.77 -9.34 -11.95
N GLY A 6 2.69 -10.29 -12.09
CA GLY A 6 3.00 -10.88 -13.41
C GLY A 6 3.35 -9.80 -14.43
N ASN A 7 2.73 -9.84 -15.61
CA ASN A 7 2.90 -8.82 -16.66
C ASN A 7 2.02 -7.57 -16.49
N HIS A 8 1.21 -7.49 -15.44
CA HIS A 8 0.31 -6.36 -15.23
C HIS A 8 1.03 -5.24 -14.51
N ARG A 9 0.95 -4.01 -15.04
CA ARG A 9 1.50 -2.81 -14.40
C ARG A 9 0.39 -1.79 -14.18
N ARG A 10 0.20 -1.40 -12.92
CA ARG A 10 -0.75 -0.34 -12.55
C ARG A 10 -0.02 0.75 -11.77
N ASN A 11 -0.15 1.99 -12.22
CA ASN A 11 0.25 3.14 -11.42
C ASN A 11 -1.00 3.71 -10.74
N LEU A 12 -0.93 3.90 -9.43
CA LEU A 12 -1.98 4.51 -8.62
C LEU A 12 -1.46 5.82 -8.05
N VAL A 13 -2.25 6.88 -8.23
CA VAL A 13 -2.04 8.14 -7.52
C VAL A 13 -2.59 7.97 -6.11
N LEU A 14 -1.78 8.24 -5.10
CA LEU A 14 -2.20 8.12 -3.71
C LEU A 14 -2.83 9.43 -3.24
N PRO A 15 -3.88 9.38 -2.41
CA PRO A 15 -4.34 10.57 -1.70
C PRO A 15 -3.27 11.05 -0.72
N GLN A 16 -3.30 12.34 -0.38
CA GLN A 16 -2.27 13.01 0.42
C GLN A 16 -1.94 12.26 1.73
N ALA A 17 -2.97 11.79 2.44
CA ALA A 17 -2.80 11.07 3.71
C ALA A 17 -1.94 9.80 3.60
N LEU A 18 -1.96 9.12 2.45
CA LEU A 18 -1.15 7.92 2.21
C LEU A 18 0.16 8.22 1.49
N ALA A 19 0.22 9.32 0.72
CA ALA A 19 1.41 9.70 -0.03
C ALA A 19 2.61 10.01 0.88
N ALA A 20 2.36 10.49 2.10
CA ALA A 20 3.38 10.73 3.11
C ALA A 20 3.88 9.44 3.81
N LEU A 21 3.21 8.30 3.61
CA LEU A 21 3.46 7.05 4.33
C LEU A 21 4.17 6.03 3.44
N LYS A 22 5.03 5.22 4.05
CA LYS A 22 5.64 4.08 3.36
C LYS A 22 4.69 2.89 3.42
N PRO A 23 4.52 2.12 2.33
CA PRO A 23 3.86 0.82 2.40
C PRO A 23 4.59 -0.08 3.40
N SER A 24 3.87 -0.67 4.35
CA SER A 24 4.42 -1.58 5.37
C SER A 24 4.32 -3.04 4.95
N GLY A 25 3.43 -3.36 4.02
CA GLY A 25 3.31 -4.70 3.44
C GLY A 25 2.15 -4.80 2.47
N ALA A 26 2.10 -5.90 1.73
CA ALA A 26 1.00 -6.20 0.83
C ALA A 26 0.69 -7.70 0.89
N LYS A 27 -0.58 -8.07 0.80
CA LYS A 27 -1.00 -9.46 0.66
C LYS A 27 -2.26 -9.58 -0.18
N MET A 28 -2.38 -10.72 -0.85
CA MET A 28 -3.64 -11.14 -1.45
C MET A 28 -4.54 -11.68 -0.33
N GLU A 29 -5.77 -11.17 -0.28
CA GLU A 29 -6.85 -11.78 0.49
C GLU A 29 -8.01 -11.97 -0.47
N GLU A 30 -8.40 -13.23 -0.69
CA GLU A 30 -9.34 -13.60 -1.77
C GLU A 30 -8.84 -13.02 -3.10
N ASP A 31 -9.66 -12.24 -3.80
CA ASP A 31 -9.33 -11.61 -5.07
C ASP A 31 -8.79 -10.17 -4.93
N PHE A 32 -8.53 -9.71 -3.70
CA PHE A 32 -8.08 -8.35 -3.43
C PHE A 32 -6.62 -8.29 -3.02
N LEU A 33 -5.85 -7.43 -3.70
CA LEU A 33 -4.54 -7.00 -3.21
C LEU A 33 -4.71 -5.93 -2.14
N LYS A 34 -4.52 -6.31 -0.87
CA LYS A 34 -4.52 -5.37 0.25
C LYS A 34 -3.11 -4.86 0.52
N ILE A 35 -2.91 -3.57 0.35
CA ILE A 35 -1.65 -2.87 0.66
C ILE A 35 -1.85 -2.09 1.95
N ARG A 36 -1.00 -2.35 2.93
CA ARG A 36 -0.96 -1.63 4.19
C ARG A 36 0.11 -0.56 4.13
N PHE A 37 -0.17 0.57 4.75
CA PHE A 37 0.77 1.67 4.93
C PHE A 37 1.17 1.74 6.41
N SER A 38 2.40 2.17 6.68
CA SER A 38 2.85 2.47 8.04
C SER A 38 1.95 3.53 8.65
N SER A 39 1.37 3.28 9.81
CA SER A 39 0.66 4.33 10.56
C SER A 39 1.67 5.35 11.09
N ILE A 40 1.33 6.64 11.05
CA ILE A 40 2.07 7.67 11.81
C ILE A 40 1.98 7.39 13.31
N VAL A 41 0.93 6.67 13.75
CA VAL A 41 0.66 6.28 15.14
C VAL A 41 1.33 4.94 15.47
N ALA A 42 2.52 4.66 14.95
CA ALA A 42 3.36 3.57 15.47
C ALA A 42 4.33 4.10 16.54
N ALA A 43 3.83 4.99 17.39
CA ALA A 43 4.47 5.35 18.65
C ALA A 43 3.47 5.04 19.78
N LYS A 44 3.84 4.04 20.57
CA LYS A 44 3.32 3.69 21.90
C LYS A 44 2.00 2.90 21.98
N ALA A 45 2.16 1.60 22.25
CA ALA A 45 1.45 0.87 23.32
C ALA A 45 2.42 -0.17 23.88
#